data_AF-A0A8T7LKG0-F1
#
_entry.id   AF-A0A8T7LKG0-F1
#
_cell.length_a   1.000
_cell.length_b   1.000
_cell.length_c   1.000
_cell.angle_alpha   90.00
_cell.angle_beta   90.00
_cell.angle_gamma   90.00
#
_symmetry.space_group_name_H-M   'P 1'
#
loop_
_entity.id
_entity.type
_entity.pdbx_description
1 polymer ?
#
loop_
_entity_poly.entity_id
_entity_poly.type
_entity_poly.pdbx_seq_one_letter_code
_entity_poly.pdbx_strand_id
1 'polypeptide(L)'
;MFSLGRVSYGVPDPGYVEDVHDERRVKLNQVLTAPKQKLSYEYDFGDSWTHEVLLEKVLAPEPGVSYPRCTAGKHACPPEDCGGVWGYADFLEAIGDPEHEQHEELMEWVGGEFDPKQFDIAEANAVLRQLR
;
A
#
# COMPACT_ATOMS: atom_id res chain seq x y z
N MET A 1 -3.76 -7.96 -5.70
CA MET A 1 -4.76 -7.93 -6.80
C MET A 1 -5.29 -6.52 -6.94
N PHE A 2 -5.73 -6.07 -8.11
CA PHE A 2 -6.47 -4.80 -8.21
C PHE A 2 -7.78 -4.92 -8.98
N SER A 3 -8.72 -4.01 -8.72
CA SER A 3 -10.03 -4.00 -9.37
C SER A 3 -10.46 -2.60 -9.82
N LEU A 4 -11.19 -2.58 -10.93
CA LEU A 4 -11.83 -1.41 -11.50
C LEU A 4 -13.33 -1.69 -11.65
N GLY A 5 -14.12 -1.24 -10.68
CA GLY A 5 -15.54 -1.57 -10.62
C GLY A 5 -15.76 -3.07 -10.40
N ARG A 6 -16.27 -3.78 -11.42
CA ARG A 6 -16.52 -5.24 -11.36
C ARG A 6 -15.43 -6.08 -12.02
N VAL A 7 -14.39 -5.44 -12.56
CA VAL A 7 -13.31 -6.12 -13.28
C VAL A 7 -12.11 -6.24 -12.36
N SER A 8 -11.62 -7.46 -12.16
CA SER A 8 -10.46 -7.75 -11.32
C SER A 8 -9.26 -8.19 -12.16
N TYR A 9 -8.07 -7.82 -11.69
CA TYR A 9 -6.79 -8.07 -12.32
C TYR A 9 -5.83 -8.64 -11.27
N GLY A 10 -5.18 -9.75 -11.59
CA GLY A 10 -4.29 -10.46 -10.69
C GLY A 10 -3.49 -11.54 -11.39
N VAL A 11 -2.83 -12.39 -10.61
CA VAL A 11 -2.20 -13.62 -11.12
C VAL A 11 -3.31 -14.65 -11.37
N PRO A 12 -3.51 -15.13 -12.61
CA PRO A 12 -4.52 -16.15 -12.87
C PRO A 12 -4.16 -17.46 -12.18
N ASP A 13 -5.08 -18.01 -11.40
CA ASP A 13 -4.92 -19.31 -10.72
C ASP A 13 -6.05 -20.26 -11.18
N PRO A 14 -5.72 -21.40 -11.82
CA PRO A 14 -6.71 -22.41 -12.23
C PRO A 14 -7.54 -23.01 -11.08
N GLY A 15 -7.07 -22.90 -9.83
CA GLY A 15 -7.75 -23.37 -8.63
C GLY A 15 -8.77 -22.39 -8.03
N TYR A 16 -8.79 -21.14 -8.49
CA TYR A 16 -9.74 -20.12 -8.04
C TYR A 16 -10.94 -20.01 -8.99
N VAL A 17 -12.11 -19.77 -8.42
CA VAL A 17 -13.39 -19.69 -9.15
C VAL A 17 -13.57 -18.33 -9.83
N GLU A 18 -12.86 -17.30 -9.36
CA GLU A 18 -12.97 -15.94 -9.88
C GLU A 18 -12.15 -15.77 -11.17
N ASP A 19 -12.83 -15.28 -12.21
CA ASP A 19 -12.18 -14.91 -13.46
C ASP A 19 -11.45 -13.57 -13.27
N VAL A 20 -10.12 -13.62 -13.18
CA VAL A 20 -9.25 -12.44 -13.07
C VAL A 20 -8.44 -12.27 -14.36
N HIS A 21 -8.31 -11.03 -14.81
CA HIS A 21 -7.43 -10.72 -15.93
C HIS A 21 -5.96 -10.77 -15.49
N ASP A 22 -5.09 -11.37 -16.30
CA ASP A 22 -3.64 -11.41 -16.03
C ASP A 22 -3.05 -10.00 -15.94
N GLU A 23 -2.67 -9.59 -14.73
CA GLU A 23 -2.15 -8.24 -14.44
C GLU A 23 -0.89 -7.91 -15.26
N ARG A 24 -0.10 -8.91 -15.65
CA ARG A 24 1.12 -8.72 -16.47
C ARG A 24 0.81 -8.33 -17.91
N ARG A 25 -0.44 -8.50 -18.35
CA ARG A 25 -0.88 -8.20 -19.72
C ARG A 25 -1.55 -6.84 -19.85
N VAL A 26 -1.66 -6.09 -18.76
CA VAL A 26 -2.36 -4.81 -18.71
C VAL A 26 -1.42 -3.71 -18.21
N LYS A 27 -1.44 -2.57 -18.88
CA LYS A 27 -0.68 -1.38 -18.47
C LYS A 27 -1.57 -0.42 -17.71
N LEU A 28 -0.99 0.32 -16.77
CA LEU A 28 -1.73 1.30 -15.96
C LEU A 28 -2.50 2.33 -16.81
N ASN A 29 -1.91 2.78 -17.93
CA ASN A 29 -2.53 3.75 -18.85
C ASN A 29 -3.67 3.17 -19.72
N GLN A 30 -3.94 1.87 -19.62
CA GLN A 30 -5.11 1.24 -20.26
C GLN A 30 -6.32 1.18 -19.32
N VAL A 31 -6.08 1.18 -18.00
CA VAL A 31 -7.15 1.06 -16.98
C VAL A 31 -7.48 2.40 -16.33
N LEU A 32 -6.49 3.27 -16.14
CA LEU A 32 -6.66 4.65 -15.68
C LEU A 32 -6.32 5.58 -16.85
N THR A 33 -7.34 5.94 -17.64
CA THR A 33 -7.24 6.72 -18.88
C THR A 33 -7.55 8.20 -18.70
N ALA A 34 -8.26 8.58 -17.64
CA ALA A 34 -8.64 9.96 -17.37
C ALA A 34 -8.52 10.31 -15.88
N PRO A 35 -8.17 11.58 -15.55
CA PRO A 35 -8.20 12.06 -14.18
C PRO A 35 -9.51 11.77 -13.47
N LYS A 36 -9.45 11.53 -12.16
CA LYS A 36 -10.55 11.14 -11.28
C LYS A 36 -10.99 9.67 -11.36
N GLN A 37 -10.42 8.88 -12.27
CA GLN A 37 -10.60 7.42 -12.22
C GLN A 37 -9.80 6.83 -11.06
N LYS A 38 -10.36 5.79 -10.45
CA LYS A 38 -9.83 5.11 -9.27
C LYS A 38 -9.82 3.62 -9.49
N LEU A 39 -8.80 2.94 -8.98
CA LEU A 39 -8.80 1.50 -8.79
C LEU A 39 -8.60 1.16 -7.31
N SER A 40 -9.07 -0.01 -6.91
CA SER A 40 -8.79 -0.59 -5.59
C SER A 40 -7.65 -1.61 -5.74
N TYR A 41 -6.65 -1.58 -4.87
CA TYR A 41 -5.56 -2.55 -4.83
C TYR A 41 -5.55 -3.23 -3.46
N GLU A 42 -5.78 -4.53 -3.45
CA GLU A 42 -5.67 -5.36 -2.25
C GLU A 42 -4.28 -6.01 -2.22
N TYR A 43 -3.57 -5.75 -1.13
CA TYR A 43 -2.29 -6.35 -0.77
C TYR A 43 -2.49 -7.25 0.45
N ASP A 44 -1.81 -8.38 0.44
CA ASP A 44 -1.89 -9.43 1.46
C ASP A 44 -3.33 -9.93 1.70
N PHE A 45 -3.69 -11.10 1.17
CA PHE A 45 -5.04 -11.65 1.37
C PHE A 45 -5.29 -12.20 2.79
N GLY A 46 -4.28 -12.22 3.66
CA GLY A 46 -4.47 -12.47 5.09
C GLY A 46 -5.04 -11.23 5.79
N ASP A 47 -4.33 -10.11 5.66
CA ASP A 47 -4.67 -8.84 6.34
C ASP A 47 -5.64 -7.95 5.55
N SER A 48 -5.82 -8.23 4.24
CA SER A 48 -6.70 -7.53 3.30
C SER A 48 -6.46 -6.01 3.24
N TRP A 49 -5.21 -5.59 3.14
CA TRP A 49 -4.83 -4.18 3.01
C TRP A 49 -5.35 -3.60 1.70
N THR A 50 -6.36 -2.73 1.80
CA THR A 50 -6.98 -2.11 0.63
C THR A 50 -6.47 -0.69 0.41
N HIS A 51 -5.85 -0.46 -0.75
CA HIS A 51 -5.36 0.83 -1.21
C HIS A 51 -6.26 1.39 -2.32
N GLU A 52 -6.68 2.64 -2.19
CA GLU A 52 -7.31 3.37 -3.29
C GLU A 52 -6.22 4.09 -4.12
N VAL A 53 -6.13 3.77 -5.42
CA VAL A 53 -5.21 4.44 -6.34
C VAL A 53 -6.03 5.35 -7.26
N LEU A 54 -5.88 6.66 -7.06
CA LEU A 54 -6.55 7.71 -7.82
C LEU A 54 -5.61 8.30 -8.89
N LEU A 55 -6.03 8.31 -10.15
CA LEU A 55 -5.35 9.10 -11.17
C LEU A 55 -5.72 10.57 -11.01
N GLU A 56 -4.83 11.36 -10.41
CA GLU A 56 -5.06 12.80 -10.21
C GLU A 56 -4.81 13.61 -11.48
N LYS A 57 -3.69 13.35 -12.17
CA LYS A 57 -3.24 14.09 -13.36
C LYS A 57 -2.38 13.20 -14.26
N VAL A 58 -2.40 13.50 -15.56
CA VAL A 58 -1.46 12.94 -16.54
C VAL A 58 -0.61 14.09 -17.06
N LEU A 59 0.70 14.01 -16.88
CA LEU A 59 1.66 15.05 -17.24
C LEU A 59 2.70 14.50 -18.21
N ALA A 60 3.35 15.40 -18.96
CA ALA A 60 4.52 15.02 -19.74
C ALA A 60 5.68 14.62 -18.78
N PRO A 61 6.49 13.61 -19.13
CA PRO A 61 7.67 13.25 -18.34
C PRO A 61 8.63 14.43 -18.19
N GLU A 62 9.15 14.64 -16.97
CA GLU A 62 10.14 15.68 -16.70
C GLU A 62 11.53 15.25 -17.23
N PRO A 63 12.21 16.07 -18.06
CA PRO A 63 13.54 15.73 -18.55
C PRO A 63 14.54 15.51 -17.41
N GLY A 64 15.30 14.41 -17.48
CA GLY A 64 16.33 14.08 -16.49
C GLY A 64 15.81 13.48 -15.17
N VAL A 65 14.49 13.31 -15.02
CA VAL A 65 13.90 12.67 -13.83
C VAL A 65 13.79 11.15 -14.03
N SER A 66 14.21 10.40 -13.01
CA SER A 66 13.90 8.97 -12.92
C SER A 66 12.56 8.75 -12.23
N TYR A 67 11.78 7.82 -12.76
CA TYR A 67 10.53 7.35 -12.17
C TYR A 67 10.66 5.88 -11.71
N PRO A 68 9.84 5.40 -10.76
CA PRO A 68 8.85 6.16 -9.98
C PRO A 68 9.51 7.15 -8.99
N ARG A 69 8.76 8.18 -8.58
CA ARG A 69 9.18 9.19 -7.59
C ARG A 69 8.01 9.52 -6.67
N CYS A 70 8.22 9.41 -5.37
CA CYS A 70 7.30 9.91 -4.36
C CYS A 70 7.46 11.44 -4.26
N THR A 71 6.35 12.18 -4.37
CA THR A 71 6.32 13.65 -4.30
C THR A 71 5.73 14.19 -3.00
N ALA A 72 5.00 13.36 -2.26
CA ALA A 72 4.43 13.66 -0.95
C ALA A 72 3.99 12.37 -0.25
N GLY A 73 3.87 12.42 1.07
CA GLY A 73 3.31 11.34 1.88
C GLY A 73 3.14 11.81 3.33
N LYS A 74 2.49 10.98 4.13
CA LYS A 74 2.25 11.23 5.56
C LYS A 74 1.98 9.92 6.26
N HIS A 75 2.33 9.88 7.55
CA HIS A 75 2.17 8.73 8.44
C HIS A 75 3.04 7.53 8.04
N ALA A 76 3.34 6.70 9.04
CA ALA A 76 4.06 5.46 8.82
C ALA A 76 3.15 4.45 8.11
N CYS A 77 3.77 3.55 7.33
CA CYS A 77 3.06 2.37 6.85
C CYS A 77 2.72 1.47 8.05
N PRO A 78 1.52 0.86 8.12
CA PRO A 78 1.26 -0.19 9.11
C PRO A 78 2.35 -1.27 9.05
N PRO A 79 2.76 -1.85 10.18
CA PRO A 79 3.64 -3.02 10.19
C PRO A 79 3.02 -4.17 9.40
N GLU A 80 3.84 -4.95 8.69
CA GLU A 80 3.40 -6.20 8.06
C GLU A 80 2.88 -7.16 9.14
N ASP A 81 1.91 -8.00 8.77
CA ASP A 81 1.31 -9.03 9.62
C ASP A 81 0.67 -8.50 10.94
N CYS A 82 0.29 -7.21 10.99
CA CYS A 82 -0.38 -6.66 12.18
C CYS A 82 -1.88 -6.96 12.26
N GLY A 83 -2.45 -7.74 11.33
CA GLY A 83 -3.86 -8.16 11.38
C GLY A 83 -4.81 -7.18 10.68
N GLY A 84 -4.34 -6.54 9.62
CA GLY A 84 -5.14 -5.62 8.82
C GLY A 84 -5.54 -4.34 9.56
N VAL A 85 -6.57 -3.67 9.05
CA VAL A 85 -7.00 -2.35 9.57
C VAL A 85 -7.39 -2.40 11.06
N TRP A 86 -8.00 -3.49 11.50
CA TRP A 86 -8.43 -3.65 12.90
C TRP A 86 -7.25 -3.95 13.80
N GLY A 87 -6.38 -4.87 13.42
CA GLY A 87 -5.20 -5.19 14.21
C GLY A 87 -4.22 -4.00 14.29
N TYR A 88 -4.11 -3.18 13.25
CA TYR A 88 -3.36 -1.93 13.34
C TYR A 88 -4.01 -0.91 14.29
N ALA A 89 -5.34 -0.83 14.35
CA ALA A 89 -6.01 0.06 15.29
C ALA A 89 -5.75 -0.36 16.75
N ASP A 90 -5.88 -1.67 17.03
CA ASP A 90 -5.60 -2.25 18.35
C ASP A 90 -4.11 -2.07 18.72
N PHE A 91 -3.21 -2.27 17.75
CA PHE A 91 -1.78 -2.02 17.91
C PHE A 91 -1.50 -0.56 18.29
N LEU A 92 -2.10 0.41 17.60
CA LEU A 92 -1.93 1.84 17.90
C LEU A 92 -2.46 2.22 19.29
N GLU A 93 -3.57 1.61 19.72
CA GLU A 93 -4.10 1.79 21.08
C GLU A 93 -3.11 1.29 22.12
N ALA A 94 -2.61 0.06 21.94
CA ALA A 94 -1.70 -0.58 22.88
C ALA A 94 -0.34 0.12 22.99
N ILE A 95 0.30 0.49 21.88
CA ILE A 95 1.59 1.20 21.94
C ILE A 95 1.44 2.64 22.42
N GLY A 96 0.23 3.20 22.33
CA GLY A 96 -0.07 4.57 22.76
C GLY A 96 -0.24 4.71 24.27
N ASP A 97 -0.49 3.62 24.98
CA ASP A 97 -0.70 3.58 26.43
C ASP A 97 0.32 2.64 27.12
N PRO A 98 1.32 3.19 27.83
CA PRO A 98 2.31 2.40 28.58
C PRO A 98 1.73 1.46 29.64
N GLU A 99 0.50 1.69 30.11
CA GLU A 99 -0.17 0.84 31.10
C GLU A 99 -1.05 -0.25 30.43
N HIS A 100 -1.16 -0.26 29.10
CA HIS A 100 -1.90 -1.28 28.37
C HIS A 100 -1.24 -2.64 28.54
N GLU A 101 -2.04 -3.68 28.77
CA GLU A 101 -1.53 -5.02 29.10
C GLU A 101 -0.62 -5.64 28.01
N GLN A 102 -0.80 -5.21 26.76
CA GLN A 102 0.00 -5.65 25.60
C GLN A 102 1.11 -4.66 25.19
N HIS A 103 1.30 -3.55 25.90
CA HIS A 103 2.22 -2.47 25.48
C HIS A 103 3.66 -2.98 25.26
N GLU A 104 4.23 -3.62 26.29
CA GLU A 104 5.62 -4.10 26.24
C GLU A 104 5.82 -5.15 25.13
N GLU A 105 4.88 -6.09 25.00
CA GLU A 105 4.93 -7.16 23.99
C GLU A 105 4.89 -6.59 22.56
N LEU A 106 3.97 -5.67 22.28
CA LEU A 106 3.82 -5.08 20.95
C LEU A 106 4.94 -4.11 20.60
N MET A 107 5.49 -3.39 21.60
CA MET A 107 6.68 -2.57 21.41
C MET A 107 7.90 -3.44 21.08
N GLU A 108 8.09 -4.58 21.76
CA GLU A 108 9.16 -5.52 21.40
C GLU A 108 8.96 -6.09 19.99
N TRP A 109 7.74 -6.51 19.66
CA TRP A 109 7.39 -7.08 18.36
C TRP A 109 7.69 -6.13 17.18
N VAL A 110 7.35 -4.83 17.33
CA VAL A 110 7.63 -3.83 16.28
C VAL A 110 9.09 -3.39 16.22
N GLY A 111 9.96 -3.93 17.08
CA GLY A 111 11.40 -3.64 17.09
C GLY A 111 11.82 -2.52 18.04
N GLY A 112 10.95 -2.14 18.99
CA GLY A 112 11.24 -1.26 20.11
C GLY A 112 10.87 0.21 19.91
N GLU A 113 10.59 0.66 18.70
CA GLU A 113 10.17 2.04 18.40
C GLU A 113 9.24 2.07 17.20
N PHE A 114 8.12 2.79 17.33
CA PHE A 114 7.19 3.05 16.23
C PHE A 114 6.51 4.41 16.41
N ASP A 115 6.74 5.35 15.48
CA ASP A 115 5.97 6.60 15.42
C ASP A 115 4.96 6.52 14.25
N PRO A 116 3.64 6.44 14.52
CA PRO A 116 2.63 6.38 13.47
C PRO A 116 2.55 7.63 12.58
N LYS A 117 3.20 8.74 12.99
CA LYS A 117 3.26 9.98 12.20
C LYS A 117 4.52 10.09 11.35
N GLN A 118 5.49 9.20 11.53
CA GLN A 118 6.76 9.26 10.82
C GLN A 118 6.58 8.98 9.33
N PHE A 119 7.10 9.88 8.50
CA PHE A 119 7.23 9.67 7.06
C PHE A 119 8.40 10.51 6.53
N ASP A 120 9.34 9.86 5.85
CA ASP A 120 10.47 10.52 5.18
C ASP A 120 10.41 10.28 3.65
N ILE A 121 10.27 11.36 2.90
CA ILE A 121 10.18 11.32 1.43
C ILE A 121 11.51 10.95 0.76
N ALA A 122 12.64 11.27 1.38
CA ALA A 122 13.97 10.91 0.87
C ALA A 122 14.20 9.41 1.03
N GLU A 123 13.82 8.83 2.17
CA GLU A 123 13.85 7.38 2.40
C GLU A 123 12.93 6.63 1.44
N ALA A 124 11.67 7.07 1.30
CA ALA A 124 10.73 6.49 0.34
C ALA A 124 11.30 6.49 -1.09
N ASN A 125 11.90 7.60 -1.52
CA ASN A 125 12.54 7.69 -2.83
C ASN A 125 13.84 6.86 -2.93
N ALA A 126 14.56 6.63 -1.84
CA ALA A 126 15.73 5.76 -1.84
C ALA A 126 15.33 4.31 -2.12
N VAL A 127 14.25 3.83 -1.51
CA VAL A 127 13.68 2.49 -1.76
C VAL A 127 13.18 2.39 -3.20
N LEU A 128 12.40 3.37 -3.69
CA LEU A 128 11.86 3.36 -5.06
C LEU A 128 12.94 3.27 -6.14
N ARG A 129 14.15 3.80 -5.89
CA ARG A 129 15.27 3.70 -6.85
C ARG A 129 15.82 2.28 -6.99
N GLN A 130 15.56 1.39 -6.04
CA GLN A 130 16.00 -0.01 -6.08
C GLN A 130 15.09 -0.89 -6.94
N LEU A 131 13.88 -0.44 -7.28
CA LEU A 131 12.88 -1.18 -8.06
C LEU A 131 13.17 -1.21 -9.58
N ARG A 132 14.45 -1.12 -9.98
CA ARG A 132 14.87 -1.04 -11.38
C ARG A 132 15.32 -2.38 -11.95
#